data_AF-A0A2R4MH29-F1
#
_entry.id   AF-A0A2R4MH29-F1
#
_cell.length_a   1.000
_cell.length_b   1.000
_cell.length_c   1.000
_cell.angle_alpha   90.00
_cell.angle_beta   90.00
_cell.angle_gamma   90.00
#
_symmetry.space_group_name_H-M   'P 1'
#
loop_
_entity.id
_entity.type
_entity.pdbx_description
1 polymer ?
#
loop_
_entity_poly.entity_id
_entity_poly.type
_entity_poly.pdbx_seq_one_letter_code
_entity_poly.pdbx_strand_id
1 'polypeptide(L)'
;MINRRHFLMTGGASFLGAASAMGVASPLMAQNNVSGALLDGRNFGLAPGAPYDQAEALATAINAANSAKQKLFLPAGSYQISNVTLPSSTQIIGAGSATKLVQLTDKPIFSLVGAQNIALEQFDLVGAQDLAADAILYMQSVRNVNIEECGFFASAKHGVWGYDAQVQLNSNRFEQVGSAAIFLTNGVQSQVRGNIINGCGNNGILIWRDEPGFDGTIVTHNQIENIEWRSGGNGQNGNGINVFRAQNVIVANNVIKDCGFTAVRANGTRNTQIIGNNCQRLGEVAIFSEFGFSGSLISNNVIDEAATGISITNYNDGGYLAVCANNIVRNIWEKSPNNPDTIPLGIAAEADCVLSGNVVENVPGAGLLLGWGPYHRNLLANGNLVRKCKYGIAASAVEGDGPINITGNSLFECEQPMVGSKWRDVEFDDLAKKSPDHIFVANNVVG
;
A
#
# COMPACT_ATOMS: atom_id res chain seq x y z
N MET A 1 15.31 -39.57 1.93
CA MET A 1 16.42 -40.48 1.54
C MET A 1 17.29 -39.77 0.52
N ILE A 2 18.47 -39.36 0.97
CA ILE A 2 19.52 -38.70 0.18
C ILE A 2 20.28 -39.79 -0.58
N ASN A 3 20.52 -39.61 -1.87
CA ASN A 3 21.50 -40.43 -2.59
C ASN A 3 22.51 -39.54 -3.32
N ARG A 4 23.63 -39.31 -2.63
CA ARG A 4 24.87 -38.74 -3.15
C ARG A 4 25.63 -39.83 -3.90
N ARG A 5 25.94 -39.63 -5.18
CA ARG A 5 26.94 -40.45 -5.88
C ARG A 5 28.30 -39.77 -5.82
N HIS A 6 29.19 -40.38 -5.04
CA HIS A 6 30.64 -40.27 -5.21
C HIS A 6 31.03 -40.91 -6.55
N PHE A 7 31.94 -40.26 -7.28
CA PHE A 7 32.79 -40.94 -8.25
C PHE A 7 34.24 -40.53 -7.99
N LEU A 8 35.08 -41.55 -7.81
CA LEU A 8 36.51 -41.47 -7.56
C LEU A 8 37.28 -41.35 -8.88
N MET A 9 38.24 -40.42 -8.89
CA MET A 9 39.61 -40.49 -9.43
C MET A 9 40.02 -41.66 -10.33
N THR A 10 40.65 -41.35 -11.47
CA THR A 10 41.93 -41.97 -11.94
C THR A 10 42.54 -41.19 -13.11
N GLY A 11 43.86 -40.91 -13.00
CA GLY A 11 44.82 -40.67 -14.11
C GLY A 11 44.82 -39.26 -14.72
N GLY A 12 45.89 -38.46 -14.73
CA GLY A 12 47.31 -38.74 -14.67
C GLY A 12 47.97 -38.41 -16.01
N ALA A 13 48.36 -37.16 -16.24
CA ALA A 13 49.40 -36.78 -17.20
C ALA A 13 49.95 -35.38 -16.87
N SER A 14 51.18 -35.40 -16.39
CA SER A 14 52.04 -34.27 -16.07
C SER A 14 52.55 -33.57 -17.32
N PHE A 15 52.40 -32.24 -17.39
CA PHE A 15 53.27 -31.36 -18.16
C PHE A 15 53.88 -30.31 -17.23
N LEU A 16 55.21 -30.32 -17.17
CA LEU A 16 56.06 -29.30 -16.57
C LEU A 16 55.98 -28.03 -17.42
N GLY A 17 55.43 -26.96 -16.84
CA GLY A 17 55.51 -25.60 -17.36
C GLY A 17 55.79 -24.66 -16.21
N ALA A 18 57.05 -24.22 -16.11
CA ALA A 18 57.47 -23.21 -15.15
C ALA A 18 56.77 -21.88 -15.49
N ALA A 19 55.95 -21.37 -14.57
CA ALA A 19 55.46 -20.00 -14.61
C ALA A 19 55.67 -19.38 -13.22
N SER A 20 56.49 -18.34 -13.22
CA SER A 20 56.83 -17.44 -12.12
C SER A 20 55.62 -17.02 -11.29
N ALA A 21 55.76 -17.12 -9.97
CA ALA A 21 54.89 -16.48 -9.00
C ALA A 21 54.93 -14.96 -9.17
N MET A 22 53.87 -14.39 -9.75
CA MET A 22 53.52 -13.00 -9.50
C MET A 22 52.38 -13.01 -8.48
N GLY A 23 52.71 -12.65 -7.24
CA GLY A 23 51.71 -12.30 -6.26
C GLY A 23 50.90 -11.14 -6.80
N VAL A 24 49.68 -11.42 -7.24
CA VAL A 24 48.66 -10.39 -7.40
C VAL A 24 48.32 -9.92 -6.00
N ALA A 25 48.97 -8.82 -5.59
CA ALA A 25 48.46 -8.01 -4.50
C ALA A 25 47.02 -7.67 -4.87
N SER A 26 46.06 -8.25 -4.15
CA SER A 26 44.69 -7.77 -4.21
C SER A 26 44.76 -6.28 -3.91
N PRO A 27 44.25 -5.39 -4.78
CA PRO A 27 44.06 -4.03 -4.35
C PRO A 27 43.11 -4.13 -3.16
N LEU A 28 43.63 -3.79 -1.97
CA LEU A 28 42.79 -3.31 -0.89
C LEU A 28 41.90 -2.29 -1.57
N MET A 29 40.63 -2.62 -1.75
CA MET A 29 39.60 -1.63 -2.01
C MET A 29 39.80 -0.62 -0.90
N ALA A 30 40.40 0.51 -1.25
CA ALA A 30 40.39 1.67 -0.40
C ALA A 30 38.90 1.84 -0.08
N GLN A 31 38.54 1.62 1.17
CA GLN A 31 37.32 2.19 1.70
C GLN A 31 37.47 3.67 1.41
N ASN A 32 36.84 4.11 0.31
CA ASN A 32 36.57 5.51 0.11
C ASN A 32 35.60 5.85 1.25
N ASN A 33 36.18 6.18 2.41
CA ASN A 33 35.53 6.93 3.44
C ASN A 33 35.24 8.30 2.83
N VAL A 34 34.20 8.37 2.00
CA VAL A 34 33.47 9.60 1.79
C VAL A 34 32.61 9.83 3.04
N SER A 35 33.26 9.81 4.21
CA SER A 35 32.75 10.52 5.37
C SER A 35 33.00 11.98 5.07
N GLY A 36 32.12 12.59 4.27
CA GLY A 36 32.02 14.04 4.24
C GLY A 36 31.96 14.50 5.69
N ALA A 37 32.83 15.44 6.08
CA ALA A 37 32.93 15.86 7.46
C ALA A 37 31.54 16.27 7.97
N LEU A 38 31.07 15.59 9.02
CA LEU A 38 29.80 15.86 9.65
C LEU A 38 29.97 17.06 10.57
N LEU A 39 29.01 17.99 10.56
CA LEU A 39 28.94 19.03 11.56
C LEU A 39 28.16 18.52 12.75
N ASP A 40 28.80 18.49 13.91
CA ASP A 40 28.16 18.07 15.15
C ASP A 40 27.23 19.17 15.66
N GLY A 41 25.94 18.84 15.81
CA GLY A 41 24.93 19.77 16.32
C GLY A 41 25.26 20.38 17.68
N ARG A 42 26.03 19.67 18.53
CA ARG A 42 26.43 20.17 19.86
C ARG A 42 27.30 21.43 19.79
N ASN A 43 28.04 21.61 18.69
CA ASN A 43 28.86 22.80 18.46
C ASN A 43 28.01 24.07 18.28
N PHE A 44 26.70 23.94 18.12
CA PHE A 44 25.74 25.02 17.92
C PHE A 44 24.74 25.15 19.07
N GLY A 45 25.04 24.54 20.24
CA GLY A 45 24.22 24.66 21.44
C GLY A 45 23.15 23.58 21.61
N LEU A 46 23.11 22.57 20.72
CA LEU A 46 22.23 21.42 20.91
C LEU A 46 22.72 20.54 22.07
N ALA A 47 21.86 20.35 23.06
CA ALA A 47 22.13 19.62 24.29
C ALA A 47 21.14 18.43 24.42
N PRO A 48 21.61 17.19 24.25
CA PRO A 48 20.83 15.98 24.56
C PRO A 48 20.19 16.03 25.95
N GLY A 49 18.89 15.72 26.04
CA GLY A 49 18.15 15.62 27.29
C GLY A 49 17.81 16.96 27.95
N ALA A 50 18.14 18.08 27.33
CA ALA A 50 17.75 19.39 27.84
C ALA A 50 16.20 19.52 27.87
N PRO A 51 15.62 20.07 28.95
CA PRO A 51 14.17 20.16 29.12
C PRO A 51 13.55 21.35 28.38
N TYR A 52 14.35 22.17 27.71
CA TYR A 52 13.94 23.39 27.04
C TYR A 52 14.01 23.25 25.51
N ASP A 53 13.29 24.12 24.82
CA ASP A 53 13.24 24.17 23.36
C ASP A 53 14.60 24.50 22.74
N GLN A 54 14.98 23.73 21.72
CA GLN A 54 16.25 23.86 21.02
C GLN A 54 16.07 24.23 19.54
N ALA A 55 14.89 24.68 19.14
CA ALA A 55 14.58 25.05 17.76
C ALA A 55 15.58 26.07 17.17
N GLU A 56 15.95 27.12 17.91
CA GLU A 56 16.90 28.14 17.45
C GLU A 56 18.32 27.58 17.26
N ALA A 57 18.78 26.74 18.20
CA ALA A 57 20.07 26.06 18.10
C ALA A 57 20.10 25.10 16.91
N LEU A 58 19.00 24.35 16.69
CA LEU A 58 18.88 23.44 15.55
C LEU A 58 18.88 24.20 14.22
N ALA A 59 18.12 25.28 14.11
CA ALA A 59 18.09 26.13 12.92
C ALA A 59 19.48 26.73 12.62
N THR A 60 20.20 27.19 13.65
CA THR A 60 21.57 27.69 13.52
C THR A 60 22.51 26.59 12.99
N ALA A 61 22.43 25.38 13.55
CA ALA A 61 23.23 24.24 13.11
C ALA A 61 22.94 23.85 11.65
N ILE A 62 21.67 23.82 11.25
CA ILE A 62 21.24 23.54 9.87
C ILE A 62 21.82 24.56 8.90
N ASN A 63 21.72 25.85 9.22
CA ASN A 63 22.24 26.92 8.36
C ASN A 63 23.77 26.86 8.20
N ALA A 64 24.48 26.53 9.28
CA ALA A 64 25.92 26.32 9.23
C ALA A 64 26.28 25.09 8.38
N ALA A 65 25.56 23.98 8.53
CA ALA A 65 25.74 22.77 7.74
C ALA A 65 25.51 22.99 6.24
N ASN A 66 24.45 23.71 5.89
CA ASN A 66 24.15 24.06 4.51
C ASN A 66 25.23 24.98 3.91
N SER A 67 25.70 25.96 4.68
CA SER A 67 26.79 26.86 4.26
C SER A 67 28.10 26.12 4.01
N ALA A 68 28.40 25.12 4.86
CA ALA A 68 29.58 24.27 4.75
C ALA A 68 29.42 23.14 3.71
N LYS A 69 28.21 22.93 3.16
CA LYS A 69 27.86 21.79 2.29
C LYS A 69 28.15 20.44 2.96
N GLN A 70 27.84 20.34 4.24
CA GLN A 70 28.08 19.17 5.08
C GLN A 70 26.76 18.67 5.66
N LYS A 71 26.69 17.39 6.04
CA LYS A 71 25.54 16.87 6.78
C LYS A 71 25.63 17.34 8.24
N LEU A 72 24.49 17.72 8.81
CA LEU A 72 24.34 17.94 10.25
C LEU A 72 24.17 16.59 10.94
N PHE A 73 25.08 16.26 11.85
CA PHE A 73 24.96 15.10 12.72
C PHE A 73 24.30 15.48 14.04
N LEU A 74 23.28 14.72 14.42
CA LEU A 74 22.57 14.82 15.69
C LEU A 74 22.93 13.61 16.56
N PRO A 75 23.78 13.78 17.59
CA PRO A 75 24.14 12.71 18.51
C PRO A 75 22.94 12.05 19.19
N ALA A 76 23.16 10.88 19.79
CA ALA A 76 22.17 10.20 20.61
C ALA A 76 21.68 11.14 21.74
N GLY A 77 20.37 11.20 21.92
CA GLY A 77 19.74 12.16 22.82
C GLY A 77 18.29 12.43 22.48
N SER A 78 17.57 13.03 23.42
CA SER A 78 16.25 13.63 23.17
C SER A 78 16.38 15.14 23.12
N TYR A 79 15.81 15.76 22.10
CA TYR A 79 15.86 17.21 21.88
C TYR A 79 14.43 17.73 21.78
N GLN A 80 14.04 18.66 22.64
CA GLN A 80 12.73 19.32 22.56
C GLN A 80 12.78 20.34 21.43
N ILE A 81 11.88 20.22 20.45
CA ILE A 81 11.87 21.07 19.25
C ILE A 81 10.47 21.63 19.04
N SER A 82 10.38 22.96 18.92
CA SER A 82 9.18 23.61 18.39
C SER A 82 9.40 24.11 16.95
N ASN A 83 8.74 23.46 15.98
CA ASN A 83 8.60 23.92 14.60
C ASN A 83 9.83 24.55 13.94
N VAL A 84 10.77 23.71 13.51
CA VAL A 84 11.93 24.15 12.74
C VAL A 84 11.64 24.05 11.25
N THR A 85 11.80 25.17 10.54
CA THR A 85 11.72 25.18 9.08
C THR A 85 13.01 24.64 8.49
N LEU A 86 12.92 23.66 7.59
CA LEU A 86 14.08 23.10 6.89
C LEU A 86 14.23 23.79 5.51
N PRO A 87 15.29 24.59 5.29
CA PRO A 87 15.56 25.17 3.99
C PRO A 87 16.07 24.12 2.98
N SER A 88 16.12 24.49 1.70
CA SER A 88 16.70 23.65 0.65
C SER A 88 18.12 23.20 0.97
N SER A 89 18.50 22.02 0.45
CA SER A 89 19.80 21.39 0.66
C SER A 89 20.07 20.92 2.09
N THR A 90 19.07 20.93 2.98
CA THR A 90 19.21 20.42 4.35
C THR A 90 19.52 18.92 4.34
N GLN A 91 20.57 18.52 5.06
CA GLN A 91 20.96 17.13 5.22
C GLN A 91 21.19 16.85 6.69
N ILE A 92 20.36 16.00 7.30
CA ILE A 92 20.41 15.67 8.73
C ILE A 92 20.54 14.16 8.88
N ILE A 93 21.49 13.73 9.71
CA ILE A 93 21.69 12.33 10.10
C ILE A 93 21.76 12.20 11.62
N GLY A 94 21.03 11.24 12.19
CA GLY A 94 21.08 10.92 13.62
C GLY A 94 21.91 9.68 13.95
N ALA A 95 21.82 9.23 15.19
CA ALA A 95 22.41 7.99 15.69
C ALA A 95 21.37 6.84 15.74
N GLY A 96 20.49 6.77 14.74
CA GLY A 96 19.34 5.86 14.70
C GLY A 96 18.27 6.23 15.72
N SER A 97 17.58 5.22 16.27
CA SER A 97 16.53 5.42 17.28
C SER A 97 17.01 5.99 18.63
N ALA A 98 18.33 6.14 18.79
CA ALA A 98 18.92 6.82 19.93
C ALA A 98 18.81 8.35 19.82
N THR A 99 18.60 8.90 18.62
CA THR A 99 18.35 10.34 18.39
C THR A 99 16.86 10.58 18.25
N LYS A 100 16.29 11.41 19.14
CA LYS A 100 14.86 11.72 19.19
C LYS A 100 14.64 13.21 19.18
N LEU A 101 13.86 13.70 18.22
CA LEU A 101 13.33 15.06 18.24
C LEU A 101 11.90 14.98 18.76
N VAL A 102 11.63 15.68 19.85
CA VAL A 102 10.37 15.59 20.59
C VAL A 102 9.58 16.86 20.38
N GLN A 103 8.32 16.71 19.98
CA GLN A 103 7.38 17.79 19.75
C GLN A 103 7.08 18.50 21.07
N LEU A 104 7.27 19.81 21.10
CA LEU A 104 7.04 20.63 22.30
C LEU A 104 5.74 21.44 22.24
N THR A 105 5.21 21.69 21.04
CA THR A 105 4.06 22.58 20.81
C THR A 105 3.03 21.94 19.87
N ASP A 106 1.88 22.60 19.70
CA ASP A 106 0.81 22.24 18.75
C ASP A 106 1.18 22.43 17.26
N LYS A 107 2.46 22.63 16.97
CA LYS A 107 3.01 22.76 15.61
C LYS A 107 3.82 21.52 15.24
N PRO A 108 4.07 21.27 13.94
CA PRO A 108 4.98 20.22 13.51
C PRO A 108 6.36 20.37 14.15
N ILE A 109 7.13 19.28 14.24
CA ILE A 109 8.56 19.35 14.59
C ILE A 109 9.32 20.00 13.43
N PHE A 110 9.02 19.55 12.21
CA PHE A 110 9.62 20.07 10.99
C PHE A 110 8.58 20.54 9.98
N SER A 111 8.89 21.67 9.37
CA SER A 111 8.13 22.25 8.26
C SER A 111 9.05 22.47 7.06
N LEU A 112 8.68 21.93 5.90
CA LEU A 112 9.40 22.13 4.63
C LEU A 112 8.47 22.88 3.69
N VAL A 113 8.81 24.12 3.33
CA VAL A 113 7.94 24.95 2.47
C VAL A 113 8.77 25.50 1.31
N GLY A 114 8.39 25.14 0.08
CA GLY A 114 9.09 25.60 -1.13
C GLY A 114 10.55 25.12 -1.20
N ALA A 115 10.86 24.00 -0.56
CA ALA A 115 12.22 23.51 -0.36
C ALA A 115 12.55 22.30 -1.25
N GLN A 116 13.84 22.11 -1.54
CA GLN A 116 14.29 21.00 -2.38
C GLN A 116 15.61 20.39 -1.91
N ASN A 117 15.87 19.16 -2.33
CA ASN A 117 17.11 18.42 -2.05
C ASN A 117 17.35 18.22 -0.55
N ILE A 118 16.36 17.68 0.15
CA ILE A 118 16.43 17.44 1.60
C ILE A 118 16.67 15.95 1.86
N ALA A 119 17.55 15.64 2.80
CA ALA A 119 17.73 14.28 3.31
C ALA A 119 17.61 14.25 4.84
N LEU A 120 16.72 13.39 5.34
CA LEU A 120 16.49 13.12 6.76
C LEU A 120 16.76 11.63 7.00
N GLU A 121 17.80 11.32 7.77
CA GLU A 121 18.31 9.96 7.92
C GLU A 121 18.49 9.59 9.39
N GLN A 122 18.01 8.40 9.78
CA GLN A 122 18.43 7.74 11.03
C GLN A 122 18.16 8.54 12.33
N PHE A 123 16.96 9.08 12.49
CA PHE A 123 16.48 9.62 13.78
C PHE A 123 14.96 9.48 13.90
N ASP A 124 14.45 9.65 15.11
CA ASP A 124 13.02 9.54 15.38
C ASP A 124 12.40 10.93 15.65
N LEU A 125 11.22 11.16 15.08
CA LEU A 125 10.31 12.24 15.43
C LEU A 125 9.23 11.70 16.38
N VAL A 126 9.16 12.28 17.57
CA VAL A 126 8.22 11.86 18.62
C VAL A 126 7.24 12.98 18.87
N GLY A 127 6.00 12.79 18.44
CA GLY A 127 4.88 13.68 18.69
C GLY A 127 4.31 13.56 20.10
N ALA A 128 3.21 14.27 20.33
CA ALA A 128 2.34 14.05 21.47
C ALA A 128 0.86 14.06 21.04
N GLN A 129 0.08 13.13 21.58
CA GLN A 129 -1.32 12.89 21.18
C GLN A 129 -2.28 14.01 21.61
N ASP A 130 -1.91 14.79 22.62
CA ASP A 130 -2.65 15.94 23.15
C ASP A 130 -2.33 17.25 22.42
N LEU A 131 -1.32 17.27 21.56
CA LEU A 131 -0.91 18.44 20.78
C LEU A 131 -1.57 18.43 19.40
N ALA A 132 -2.48 19.37 19.14
CA ALA A 132 -3.36 19.40 17.98
C ALA A 132 -2.69 19.78 16.63
N ALA A 133 -1.44 19.35 16.39
CA ALA A 133 -0.77 19.52 15.11
C ALA A 133 -1.35 18.57 14.04
N ASP A 134 -1.47 19.05 12.80
CA ASP A 134 -1.95 18.21 11.69
C ASP A 134 -0.95 17.13 11.30
N ALA A 135 0.36 17.37 11.47
CA ALA A 135 1.42 16.39 11.29
C ALA A 135 2.64 16.73 12.15
N ILE A 136 3.50 15.74 12.43
CA ILE A 136 4.81 16.01 13.06
C ILE A 136 5.89 16.36 12.03
N LEU A 137 5.74 15.92 10.79
CA LEU A 137 6.50 16.40 9.64
C LEU A 137 5.53 16.94 8.58
N TYR A 138 5.60 18.24 8.33
CA TYR A 138 4.78 18.92 7.33
C TYR A 138 5.62 19.34 6.12
N MET A 139 5.09 19.12 4.91
CA MET A 139 5.75 19.48 3.66
C MET A 139 4.77 20.14 2.70
N GLN A 140 5.19 21.23 2.08
CA GLN A 140 4.41 21.96 1.08
C GLN A 140 5.29 22.41 -0.08
N SER A 141 4.89 22.06 -1.32
CA SER A 141 5.59 22.46 -2.55
C SER A 141 7.08 22.09 -2.51
N VAL A 142 7.37 20.83 -2.20
CA VAL A 142 8.74 20.32 -2.06
C VAL A 142 9.13 19.34 -3.16
N ARG A 143 10.41 19.29 -3.51
CA ARG A 143 10.95 18.35 -4.51
C ARG A 143 12.22 17.67 -4.04
N ASN A 144 12.44 16.43 -4.45
CA ASN A 144 13.62 15.65 -4.08
C ASN A 144 13.88 15.61 -2.56
N VAL A 145 12.89 15.13 -1.80
CA VAL A 145 13.01 14.90 -0.35
C VAL A 145 13.22 13.40 -0.11
N ASN A 146 14.30 13.01 0.55
CA ASN A 146 14.56 11.64 1.00
C ASN A 146 14.41 11.54 2.52
N ILE A 147 13.64 10.56 2.98
CA ILE A 147 13.41 10.28 4.39
C ILE A 147 13.64 8.78 4.58
N GLU A 148 14.68 8.45 5.32
CA GLU A 148 15.21 7.09 5.37
C GLU A 148 15.58 6.65 6.79
N GLU A 149 15.10 5.45 7.16
CA GLU A 149 15.39 4.83 8.46
C GLU A 149 14.97 5.70 9.68
N CYS A 150 13.94 6.52 9.50
CA CYS A 150 13.40 7.38 10.55
C CYS A 150 12.19 6.75 11.26
N GLY A 151 11.96 7.15 12.51
CA GLY A 151 10.75 6.82 13.27
C GLY A 151 9.78 8.01 13.36
N PHE A 152 8.48 7.75 13.32
CA PHE A 152 7.40 8.72 13.47
C PHE A 152 6.41 8.18 14.49
N PHE A 153 6.41 8.77 15.69
CA PHE A 153 5.70 8.20 16.83
C PHE A 153 4.72 9.19 17.45
N ALA A 154 3.61 8.66 17.98
CA ALA A 154 2.72 9.38 18.89
C ALA A 154 2.17 10.73 18.38
N SER A 155 2.06 10.92 17.06
CA SER A 155 1.47 12.16 16.53
C SER A 155 -0.04 12.19 16.72
N ALA A 156 -0.59 13.34 17.07
CA ALA A 156 -2.04 13.50 17.28
C ALA A 156 -2.87 13.30 16.00
N LYS A 157 -2.33 13.64 14.83
CA LYS A 157 -2.94 13.38 13.53
C LYS A 157 -2.02 12.60 12.60
N HIS A 158 -1.28 13.25 11.71
CA HIS A 158 -0.47 12.56 10.72
C HIS A 158 0.98 12.38 11.17
N GLY A 159 1.63 11.30 10.75
CA GLY A 159 3.07 11.17 10.89
C GLY A 159 3.76 12.16 9.94
N VAL A 160 3.53 11.94 8.65
CA VAL A 160 3.99 12.80 7.56
C VAL A 160 2.78 13.30 6.78
N TRP A 161 2.72 14.62 6.56
CA TRP A 161 1.79 15.22 5.61
C TRP A 161 2.55 16.03 4.56
N GLY A 162 2.37 15.68 3.29
CA GLY A 162 2.88 16.42 2.14
C GLY A 162 1.77 16.93 1.23
N TYR A 163 1.81 18.21 0.89
CA TYR A 163 0.98 18.81 -0.16
C TYR A 163 1.87 19.29 -1.31
N ASP A 164 1.54 18.90 -2.55
CA ASP A 164 2.38 19.17 -3.72
C ASP A 164 3.85 18.74 -3.46
N ALA A 165 4.03 17.47 -3.08
CA ALA A 165 5.31 16.93 -2.65
C ALA A 165 5.79 15.78 -3.54
N GLN A 166 7.09 15.80 -3.87
CA GLN A 166 7.82 14.64 -4.39
C GLN A 166 8.77 14.14 -3.31
N VAL A 167 8.45 12.98 -2.72
CA VAL A 167 9.16 12.43 -1.57
C VAL A 167 9.47 10.96 -1.75
N GLN A 168 10.62 10.53 -1.23
CA GLN A 168 10.99 9.13 -1.05
C GLN A 168 10.97 8.81 0.45
N LEU A 169 10.05 7.94 0.86
CA LEU A 169 9.86 7.45 2.22
C LEU A 169 10.32 5.99 2.26
N ASN A 170 11.57 5.77 2.65
CA ASN A 170 12.24 4.46 2.62
C ASN A 170 12.50 3.90 4.03
N SER A 171 12.07 2.68 4.30
CA SER A 171 12.46 1.94 5.52
C SER A 171 12.16 2.65 6.85
N ASN A 172 11.08 3.44 6.90
CA ASN A 172 10.69 4.19 8.10
C ASN A 172 9.72 3.38 8.98
N ARG A 173 9.59 3.80 10.24
CA ARG A 173 8.64 3.23 11.21
C ARG A 173 7.60 4.27 11.61
N PHE A 174 6.33 3.89 11.59
CA PHE A 174 5.22 4.71 12.05
C PHE A 174 4.44 3.94 13.11
N GLU A 175 4.36 4.47 14.33
CA GLU A 175 3.60 3.83 15.40
C GLU A 175 2.76 4.81 16.19
N GLN A 176 1.55 4.38 16.55
CA GLN A 176 0.61 5.15 17.38
C GLN A 176 0.33 6.54 16.78
N VAL A 177 -0.09 6.57 15.51
CA VAL A 177 -0.40 7.80 14.79
C VAL A 177 -1.91 8.05 14.87
N GLY A 178 -2.34 9.24 15.29
CA GLY A 178 -3.74 9.51 15.64
C GLY A 178 -4.71 9.51 14.46
N SER A 179 -4.23 9.74 13.23
CA SER A 179 -5.01 9.66 11.99
C SER A 179 -4.33 8.77 10.95
N ALA A 180 -3.48 9.32 10.07
CA ALA A 180 -2.79 8.54 9.04
C ALA A 180 -1.27 8.63 9.13
N ALA A 181 -0.56 7.50 9.01
CA ALA A 181 0.91 7.51 9.05
C ALA A 181 1.50 8.42 7.97
N ILE A 182 1.03 8.27 6.73
CA ILE A 182 1.49 9.06 5.60
C ILE A 182 0.28 9.63 4.86
N PHE A 183 0.27 10.94 4.64
CA PHE A 183 -0.70 11.61 3.79
C PHE A 183 0.00 12.45 2.73
N LEU A 184 -0.09 12.03 1.47
CA LEU A 184 0.41 12.77 0.32
C LEU A 184 -0.76 13.27 -0.51
N THR A 185 -0.80 14.58 -0.75
CA THR A 185 -1.87 15.28 -1.45
C THR A 185 -1.29 16.05 -2.63
N ASN A 186 -1.89 15.90 -3.81
CA ASN A 186 -1.43 16.52 -5.06
C ASN A 186 0.05 16.25 -5.36
N GLY A 187 0.55 15.07 -5.00
CA GLY A 187 1.93 14.66 -5.23
C GLY A 187 2.23 14.35 -6.69
N VAL A 188 3.52 14.18 -6.98
CA VAL A 188 4.01 13.70 -8.28
C VAL A 188 5.19 12.77 -8.05
N GLN A 189 5.05 11.51 -8.49
CA GLN A 189 6.09 10.48 -8.58
C GLN A 189 6.83 10.26 -7.26
N SER A 190 6.09 10.17 -6.15
CA SER A 190 6.67 9.81 -4.86
C SER A 190 6.92 8.30 -4.76
N GLN A 191 7.74 7.90 -3.80
CA GLN A 191 7.98 6.50 -3.47
C GLN A 191 7.75 6.26 -1.98
N VAL A 192 6.92 5.28 -1.65
CA VAL A 192 6.66 4.85 -0.27
C VAL A 192 7.02 3.37 -0.18
N ARG A 193 8.24 3.10 0.31
CA ARG A 193 8.86 1.78 0.20
C ARG A 193 9.39 1.24 1.52
N GLY A 194 9.07 -0.02 1.82
CA GLY A 194 9.72 -0.75 2.91
C GLY A 194 9.36 -0.24 4.31
N ASN A 195 8.31 0.55 4.46
CA ASN A 195 7.94 1.13 5.74
C ASN A 195 7.16 0.13 6.60
N ILE A 196 7.29 0.25 7.92
CA ILE A 196 6.49 -0.47 8.91
C ILE A 196 5.50 0.52 9.52
N ILE A 197 4.21 0.24 9.41
CA ILE A 197 3.11 1.08 9.90
C ILE A 197 2.25 0.24 10.82
N ASN A 198 2.14 0.64 12.08
CA ASN A 198 1.40 -0.08 13.10
C ASN A 198 0.59 0.87 13.99
N GLY A 199 -0.72 0.63 14.13
CA GLY A 199 -1.54 1.37 15.09
C GLY A 199 -1.82 2.80 14.64
N CYS A 200 -2.54 2.96 13.52
CA CYS A 200 -3.03 4.26 13.06
C CYS A 200 -4.52 4.42 13.38
N GLY A 201 -4.93 5.63 13.75
CA GLY A 201 -6.31 5.91 14.15
C GLY A 201 -7.33 5.89 13.02
N ASN A 202 -6.90 6.10 11.76
CA ASN A 202 -7.80 6.14 10.60
C ASN A 202 -7.25 5.46 9.36
N ASN A 203 -5.99 5.68 8.95
CA ASN A 203 -5.49 5.10 7.70
C ASN A 203 -3.99 4.80 7.80
N GLY A 204 -3.47 3.87 7.00
CA GLY A 204 -2.03 3.70 6.86
C GLY A 204 -1.44 4.79 5.96
N ILE A 205 -1.71 4.66 4.66
CA ILE A 205 -1.15 5.54 3.61
C ILE A 205 -2.29 6.15 2.79
N LEU A 206 -2.30 7.47 2.66
CA LEU A 206 -3.22 8.23 1.82
C LEU A 206 -2.45 8.86 0.65
N ILE A 207 -2.82 8.51 -0.59
CA ILE A 207 -2.31 9.10 -1.84
C ILE A 207 -3.46 9.77 -2.58
N TRP A 208 -3.63 11.07 -2.36
CA TRP A 208 -4.84 11.79 -2.76
C TRP A 208 -4.53 12.93 -3.72
N ARG A 209 -5.54 13.29 -4.50
CA ARG A 209 -5.56 14.54 -5.25
C ARG A 209 -6.89 15.25 -5.04
N ASP A 210 -6.84 16.58 -5.11
CA ASP A 210 -8.05 17.39 -5.08
C ASP A 210 -8.85 17.16 -6.37
N GLU A 211 -8.16 17.21 -7.51
CA GLU A 211 -8.73 16.94 -8.83
C GLU A 211 -8.10 15.69 -9.47
N PRO A 212 -8.90 14.89 -10.21
CA PRO A 212 -8.38 13.73 -10.94
C PRO A 212 -7.19 14.10 -11.81
N GLY A 213 -6.07 13.41 -11.63
CA GLY A 213 -4.87 13.71 -12.40
C GLY A 213 -3.72 12.75 -12.13
N PHE A 214 -2.67 12.88 -12.95
CA PHE A 214 -1.45 12.10 -12.78
C PHE A 214 -0.83 12.34 -11.40
N ASP A 215 -0.51 11.25 -10.72
CA ASP A 215 0.28 11.25 -9.49
C ASP A 215 1.52 10.38 -9.70
N GLY A 216 1.35 9.11 -10.08
CA GLY A 216 2.47 8.22 -10.40
C GLY A 216 3.25 7.72 -9.18
N THR A 217 2.72 7.88 -7.96
CA THR A 217 3.35 7.35 -6.75
C THR A 217 3.41 5.81 -6.77
N ILE A 218 4.51 5.27 -6.24
CA ILE A 218 4.70 3.84 -6.05
C ILE A 218 4.70 3.52 -4.55
N VAL A 219 3.78 2.66 -4.11
CA VAL A 219 3.64 2.19 -2.74
C VAL A 219 3.96 0.69 -2.69
N THR A 220 5.13 0.33 -2.15
CA THR A 220 5.61 -1.05 -2.28
C THR A 220 6.42 -1.60 -1.10
N HIS A 221 6.33 -2.91 -0.86
CA HIS A 221 7.08 -3.60 0.22
C HIS A 221 6.81 -3.06 1.63
N ASN A 222 5.67 -2.40 1.86
CA ASN A 222 5.30 -1.91 3.19
C ASN A 222 4.62 -3.03 4.01
N GLN A 223 4.78 -2.96 5.33
CA GLN A 223 4.04 -3.77 6.29
C GLN A 223 3.10 -2.85 7.05
N ILE A 224 1.79 -3.08 6.93
CA ILE A 224 0.75 -2.19 7.46
C ILE A 224 -0.22 -3.03 8.30
N GLU A 225 -0.35 -2.69 9.58
CA GLU A 225 -1.22 -3.41 10.50
C GLU A 225 -1.91 -2.49 11.53
N ASN A 226 -3.02 -2.99 12.09
CA ASN A 226 -3.78 -2.35 13.17
C ASN A 226 -4.22 -0.93 12.79
N ILE A 227 -5.03 -0.85 11.73
CA ILE A 227 -5.58 0.41 11.24
C ILE A 227 -7.03 0.55 11.69
N GLU A 228 -7.27 1.54 12.54
CA GLU A 228 -8.58 1.87 13.08
C GLU A 228 -9.38 2.78 12.14
N TRP A 229 -10.63 3.08 12.49
CA TRP A 229 -11.52 4.01 11.78
C TRP A 229 -12.16 5.00 12.76
N ARG A 230 -11.37 5.59 13.66
CA ARG A 230 -11.85 6.42 14.79
C ARG A 230 -12.75 7.57 14.37
N SER A 231 -12.55 8.11 13.17
CA SER A 231 -13.37 9.17 12.61
C SER A 231 -14.67 8.70 11.95
N GLY A 232 -14.98 7.39 11.99
CA GLY A 232 -16.18 6.79 11.43
C GLY A 232 -16.25 6.92 9.91
N GLY A 233 -17.48 6.88 9.37
CA GLY A 233 -17.74 6.95 7.93
C GLY A 233 -18.02 5.58 7.31
N ASN A 234 -18.22 5.57 5.99
CA ASN A 234 -18.59 4.37 5.22
C ASN A 234 -17.57 4.10 4.10
N GLY A 235 -16.27 4.32 4.37
CA GLY A 235 -15.19 3.99 3.43
C GLY A 235 -13.95 4.88 3.47
N GLN A 236 -14.05 6.11 3.96
CA GLN A 236 -12.92 7.07 3.93
C GLN A 236 -11.82 6.75 4.96
N ASN A 237 -12.18 6.04 6.03
CA ASN A 237 -11.30 5.65 7.12
C ASN A 237 -11.27 4.11 7.26
N GLY A 238 -10.32 3.59 8.02
CA GLY A 238 -10.07 2.16 8.20
C GLY A 238 -9.23 1.53 7.10
N ASN A 239 -8.59 2.31 6.22
CA ASN A 239 -7.89 1.76 5.05
C ASN A 239 -6.39 1.60 5.31
N GLY A 240 -5.82 0.45 4.93
CA GLY A 240 -4.37 0.28 4.87
C GLY A 240 -3.73 1.27 3.89
N ILE A 241 -4.22 1.28 2.66
CA ILE A 241 -3.83 2.21 1.59
C ILE A 241 -5.09 2.75 0.91
N ASN A 242 -5.20 4.07 0.80
CA ASN A 242 -6.30 4.73 0.11
C ASN A 242 -5.74 5.67 -0.98
N VAL A 243 -6.16 5.40 -2.22
CA VAL A 243 -5.81 6.15 -3.41
C VAL A 243 -7.06 6.85 -3.91
N PHE A 244 -7.07 8.18 -3.88
CA PHE A 244 -8.24 8.98 -4.23
C PHE A 244 -7.89 9.98 -5.32
N ARG A 245 -8.53 9.85 -6.49
CA ARG A 245 -8.34 10.72 -7.68
C ARG A 245 -6.90 10.76 -8.25
N ALA A 246 -5.96 10.09 -7.60
CA ALA A 246 -4.59 9.92 -8.05
C ALA A 246 -4.49 8.85 -9.13
N GLN A 247 -3.95 9.21 -10.29
CA GLN A 247 -3.82 8.33 -11.45
C GLN A 247 -2.40 7.77 -11.56
N ASN A 248 -2.27 6.63 -12.24
CA ASN A 248 -1.01 5.94 -12.50
C ASN A 248 -0.27 5.48 -11.23
N VAL A 249 -0.99 5.31 -10.12
CA VAL A 249 -0.43 4.82 -8.85
C VAL A 249 -0.22 3.31 -8.93
N ILE A 250 0.90 2.84 -8.37
CA ILE A 250 1.21 1.41 -8.25
C ILE A 250 1.24 1.04 -6.76
N VAL A 251 0.39 0.10 -6.36
CA VAL A 251 0.33 -0.48 -5.01
C VAL A 251 0.75 -1.94 -5.12
N ALA A 252 2.00 -2.25 -4.78
CA ALA A 252 2.57 -3.56 -5.07
C ALA A 252 3.37 -4.21 -3.93
N ASN A 253 3.23 -5.52 -3.77
CA ASN A 253 4.05 -6.33 -2.85
C ASN A 253 4.01 -5.85 -1.38
N ASN A 254 2.86 -5.39 -0.91
CA ASN A 254 2.67 -4.99 0.50
C ASN A 254 2.07 -6.14 1.31
N VAL A 255 2.33 -6.15 2.61
CA VAL A 255 1.63 -7.00 3.59
C VAL A 255 0.71 -6.09 4.40
N ILE A 256 -0.60 -6.28 4.28
CA ILE A 256 -1.60 -5.39 4.86
C ILE A 256 -2.60 -6.24 5.65
N LYS A 257 -2.76 -5.97 6.94
CA LYS A 257 -3.66 -6.76 7.77
C LYS A 257 -4.31 -5.95 8.88
N ASP A 258 -5.33 -6.52 9.51
CA ASP A 258 -5.95 -5.92 10.70
C ASP A 258 -6.40 -4.47 10.43
N CYS A 259 -7.06 -4.26 9.29
CA CYS A 259 -7.60 -2.96 8.90
C CYS A 259 -9.10 -2.94 9.16
N GLY A 260 -9.57 -1.85 9.78
CA GLY A 260 -10.97 -1.67 10.09
C GLY A 260 -11.88 -1.78 8.88
N PHE A 261 -11.42 -1.39 7.70
CA PHE A 261 -12.21 -1.42 6.47
C PHE A 261 -11.44 -2.21 5.40
N THR A 262 -10.67 -1.51 4.57
CA THR A 262 -10.11 -2.05 3.33
C THR A 262 -8.58 -2.14 3.37
N ALA A 263 -7.98 -3.14 2.71
CA ALA A 263 -6.52 -3.18 2.56
C ALA A 263 -6.05 -2.13 1.55
N VAL A 264 -6.63 -2.14 0.34
CA VAL A 264 -6.36 -1.14 -0.71
C VAL A 264 -7.67 -0.60 -1.31
N ARG A 265 -7.91 0.70 -1.16
CA ARG A 265 -9.07 1.38 -1.75
C ARG A 265 -8.63 2.32 -2.87
N ALA A 266 -9.12 2.09 -4.09
CA ALA A 266 -8.89 2.96 -5.23
C ALA A 266 -10.21 3.60 -5.69
N ASN A 267 -10.35 4.90 -5.44
CA ASN A 267 -11.57 5.67 -5.69
C ASN A 267 -11.30 6.79 -6.72
N GLY A 268 -12.03 6.79 -7.84
CA GLY A 268 -11.85 7.80 -8.89
C GLY A 268 -10.49 7.74 -9.58
N THR A 269 -9.82 6.59 -9.54
CA THR A 269 -8.45 6.44 -10.03
C THR A 269 -8.40 5.99 -11.48
N ARG A 270 -7.32 6.32 -12.20
CA ARG A 270 -7.07 5.77 -13.54
C ARG A 270 -5.73 5.09 -13.65
N ASN A 271 -5.63 4.04 -14.47
CA ASN A 271 -4.39 3.30 -14.73
C ASN A 271 -3.68 2.82 -13.45
N THR A 272 -4.47 2.42 -12.44
CA THR A 272 -3.95 2.01 -11.13
C THR A 272 -3.66 0.52 -11.10
N GLN A 273 -2.52 0.17 -10.53
CA GLN A 273 -2.07 -1.21 -10.42
C GLN A 273 -2.07 -1.64 -8.95
N ILE A 274 -2.77 -2.73 -8.62
CA ILE A 274 -2.84 -3.32 -7.28
C ILE A 274 -2.37 -4.77 -7.40
N ILE A 275 -1.09 -5.01 -7.13
CA ILE A 275 -0.42 -6.26 -7.56
C ILE A 275 0.38 -6.92 -6.45
N GLY A 276 0.21 -8.23 -6.25
CA GLY A 276 1.12 -9.00 -5.41
C GLY A 276 1.00 -8.69 -3.91
N ASN A 277 -0.11 -8.14 -3.44
CA ASN A 277 -0.30 -7.81 -2.03
C ASN A 277 -0.83 -9.02 -1.25
N ASN A 278 -0.40 -9.15 0.00
CA ASN A 278 -0.90 -10.12 0.97
C ASN A 278 -1.80 -9.40 1.96
N CYS A 279 -3.11 -9.66 1.89
CA CYS A 279 -4.14 -8.96 2.64
C CYS A 279 -4.83 -9.93 3.62
N GLN A 280 -4.91 -9.60 4.91
CA GLN A 280 -5.57 -10.47 5.89
C GLN A 280 -6.40 -9.74 6.97
N ARG A 281 -7.53 -10.31 7.40
CA ARG A 281 -8.40 -9.78 8.48
C ARG A 281 -8.86 -8.35 8.21
N LEU A 282 -9.69 -8.21 7.19
CA LEU A 282 -10.19 -6.93 6.70
C LEU A 282 -11.66 -6.76 7.10
N GLY A 283 -11.94 -5.66 7.81
CA GLY A 283 -13.27 -5.36 8.35
C GLY A 283 -14.37 -5.18 7.30
N GLU A 284 -14.01 -4.86 6.05
CA GLU A 284 -14.93 -4.57 4.96
C GLU A 284 -14.48 -5.31 3.68
N VAL A 285 -14.35 -4.61 2.55
CA VAL A 285 -13.86 -5.14 1.28
C VAL A 285 -12.34 -5.16 1.33
N ALA A 286 -11.66 -6.22 0.87
CA ALA A 286 -10.21 -6.24 0.92
C ALA A 286 -9.58 -5.31 -0.13
N ILE A 287 -10.08 -5.31 -1.37
CA ILE A 287 -9.63 -4.44 -2.46
C ILE A 287 -10.82 -3.80 -3.18
N PHE A 288 -10.80 -2.47 -3.29
CA PHE A 288 -11.78 -1.68 -4.02
C PHE A 288 -11.18 -1.03 -5.27
N SER A 289 -11.93 -1.08 -6.37
CA SER A 289 -11.86 -0.15 -7.49
C SER A 289 -13.26 0.40 -7.74
N GLU A 290 -13.49 1.67 -7.42
CA GLU A 290 -14.82 2.25 -7.31
C GLU A 290 -14.90 3.70 -7.79
N PHE A 291 -16.13 4.16 -8.03
CA PHE A 291 -16.52 5.53 -8.43
C PHE A 291 -15.67 6.15 -9.55
N GLY A 292 -16.12 6.07 -10.80
CA GLY A 292 -15.46 6.81 -11.91
C GLY A 292 -14.04 6.33 -12.23
N PHE A 293 -13.64 5.15 -11.75
CA PHE A 293 -12.32 4.58 -12.05
C PHE A 293 -12.23 4.11 -13.51
N SER A 294 -11.00 4.04 -14.06
CA SER A 294 -10.76 3.27 -15.28
C SER A 294 -9.35 2.75 -15.49
N GLY A 295 -9.21 1.59 -16.11
CA GLY A 295 -7.90 0.96 -16.36
C GLY A 295 -7.25 0.40 -15.11
N SER A 296 -8.04 -0.25 -14.23
CA SER A 296 -7.53 -0.89 -13.02
C SER A 296 -6.96 -2.28 -13.33
N LEU A 297 -5.76 -2.57 -12.83
CA LEU A 297 -5.15 -3.90 -12.87
C LEU A 297 -5.04 -4.44 -11.45
N ILE A 298 -5.79 -5.49 -11.13
CA ILE A 298 -5.81 -6.14 -9.82
C ILE A 298 -5.32 -7.58 -10.00
N SER A 299 -4.07 -7.87 -9.65
CA SER A 299 -3.50 -9.18 -9.99
C SER A 299 -2.54 -9.76 -8.96
N ASN A 300 -2.51 -11.09 -8.86
CA ASN A 300 -1.58 -11.83 -7.98
C ASN A 300 -1.71 -11.47 -6.49
N ASN A 301 -2.84 -10.92 -6.06
CA ASN A 301 -3.07 -10.64 -4.64
C ASN A 301 -3.56 -11.91 -3.93
N VAL A 302 -3.19 -12.04 -2.66
CA VAL A 302 -3.69 -13.08 -1.76
C VAL A 302 -4.53 -12.40 -0.69
N ILE A 303 -5.82 -12.72 -0.65
CA ILE A 303 -6.78 -12.21 0.31
C ILE A 303 -7.30 -13.38 1.13
N ASP A 304 -7.21 -13.25 2.45
CA ASP A 304 -7.65 -14.26 3.41
C ASP A 304 -8.37 -13.55 4.58
N GLU A 305 -9.61 -13.92 4.90
CA GLU A 305 -10.41 -13.28 5.96
C GLU A 305 -10.75 -11.81 5.65
N ALA A 306 -11.82 -11.59 4.88
CA ALA A 306 -12.41 -10.28 4.61
C ALA A 306 -13.93 -10.38 4.58
N ALA A 307 -14.67 -9.27 4.72
CA ALA A 307 -16.13 -9.30 4.55
C ALA A 307 -16.55 -9.36 3.07
N THR A 308 -15.77 -8.76 2.18
CA THR A 308 -15.79 -9.01 0.73
C THR A 308 -14.34 -9.08 0.24
N GLY A 309 -14.04 -9.91 -0.76
CA GLY A 309 -12.69 -9.99 -1.31
C GLY A 309 -12.34 -8.79 -2.17
N ILE A 310 -12.75 -8.82 -3.44
CA ILE A 310 -12.45 -7.76 -4.42
C ILE A 310 -13.77 -7.19 -4.93
N SER A 311 -13.91 -5.87 -4.95
CA SER A 311 -15.08 -5.18 -5.52
C SER A 311 -14.66 -4.18 -6.58
N ILE A 312 -15.13 -4.41 -7.80
CA ILE A 312 -14.93 -3.57 -8.97
C ILE A 312 -16.31 -3.06 -9.40
N THR A 313 -16.67 -1.86 -8.97
CA THR A 313 -18.08 -1.46 -8.87
C THR A 313 -18.31 0.03 -9.19
N ASN A 314 -19.55 0.47 -9.06
CA ASN A 314 -20.05 1.81 -9.36
C ASN A 314 -19.94 2.19 -10.84
N TYR A 315 -20.36 1.29 -11.73
CA TYR A 315 -20.52 1.62 -13.14
C TYR A 315 -21.56 2.73 -13.35
N ASN A 316 -22.59 2.80 -12.51
CA ASN A 316 -23.55 3.92 -12.46
C ASN A 316 -22.90 5.28 -12.19
N ASP A 317 -21.69 5.29 -11.60
CA ASP A 317 -20.86 6.48 -11.36
C ASP A 317 -19.64 6.53 -12.31
N GLY A 318 -19.70 5.79 -13.42
CA GLY A 318 -18.69 5.81 -14.48
C GLY A 318 -17.46 4.95 -14.23
N GLY A 319 -17.49 4.00 -13.28
CA GLY A 319 -16.43 2.99 -13.10
C GLY A 319 -16.48 1.91 -14.17
N TYR A 320 -15.39 1.68 -14.90
CA TYR A 320 -15.31 0.63 -15.92
C TYR A 320 -13.85 0.28 -16.26
N LEU A 321 -13.64 -0.76 -17.08
CA LEU A 321 -12.33 -1.15 -17.61
C LEU A 321 -11.38 -1.63 -16.51
N ALA A 322 -11.45 -2.93 -16.19
CA ALA A 322 -10.49 -3.56 -15.29
C ALA A 322 -10.08 -4.97 -15.72
N VAL A 323 -8.89 -5.36 -15.29
CA VAL A 323 -8.42 -6.75 -15.31
C VAL A 323 -8.24 -7.19 -13.87
N CYS A 324 -8.93 -8.26 -13.49
CA CYS A 324 -8.80 -8.92 -12.20
C CYS A 324 -8.35 -10.36 -12.43
N ALA A 325 -7.06 -10.63 -12.23
CA ALA A 325 -6.47 -11.88 -12.68
C ALA A 325 -5.49 -12.51 -11.70
N ASN A 326 -5.51 -13.85 -11.63
CA ASN A 326 -4.57 -14.64 -10.83
C ASN A 326 -4.56 -14.29 -9.34
N ASN A 327 -5.69 -13.80 -8.80
CA ASN A 327 -5.82 -13.55 -7.36
C ASN A 327 -6.26 -14.83 -6.64
N ILE A 328 -5.89 -14.94 -5.37
CA ILE A 328 -6.45 -15.92 -4.43
C ILE A 328 -7.33 -15.15 -3.46
N VAL A 329 -8.61 -15.51 -3.37
CA VAL A 329 -9.55 -14.94 -2.39
C VAL A 329 -10.14 -16.08 -1.59
N ARG A 330 -10.02 -16.04 -0.26
CA ARG A 330 -10.56 -17.11 0.57
C ARG A 330 -11.04 -16.67 1.95
N ASN A 331 -11.86 -17.53 2.55
CA ASN A 331 -12.34 -17.39 3.92
C ASN A 331 -13.08 -16.07 4.13
N ILE A 332 -14.00 -15.75 3.21
CA ILE A 332 -14.83 -14.56 3.34
C ILE A 332 -15.78 -14.73 4.52
N TRP A 333 -15.91 -13.68 5.33
CA TRP A 333 -16.78 -13.69 6.50
C TRP A 333 -18.24 -13.69 6.08
N GLU A 334 -19.08 -14.36 6.87
CA GLU A 334 -20.53 -14.36 6.64
C GLU A 334 -21.14 -12.96 6.75
N LYS A 335 -20.54 -12.12 7.62
CA LYS A 335 -20.93 -10.73 7.82
C LYS A 335 -19.71 -9.90 8.17
N SER A 336 -19.70 -8.65 7.72
CA SER A 336 -18.73 -7.67 8.19
C SER A 336 -18.93 -7.35 9.69
N PRO A 337 -17.85 -7.22 10.47
CA PRO A 337 -17.89 -6.69 11.83
C PRO A 337 -18.09 -5.18 11.88
N ASN A 338 -17.75 -4.46 10.79
CA ASN A 338 -17.60 -2.99 10.81
C ASN A 338 -18.52 -2.25 9.84
N ASN A 339 -19.06 -2.92 8.81
CA ASN A 339 -19.97 -2.35 7.82
C ASN A 339 -21.13 -3.32 7.48
N PRO A 340 -22.34 -3.12 8.06
CA PRO A 340 -23.47 -4.03 7.86
C PRO A 340 -23.99 -4.10 6.42
N ASP A 341 -23.64 -3.14 5.56
CA ASP A 341 -24.09 -3.09 4.16
C ASP A 341 -23.25 -3.99 3.25
N THR A 342 -22.10 -4.47 3.73
CA THR A 342 -21.22 -5.38 2.98
C THR A 342 -21.87 -6.76 2.83
N ILE A 343 -21.71 -7.36 1.65
CA ILE A 343 -22.22 -8.70 1.33
C ILE A 343 -21.06 -9.70 1.13
N PRO A 344 -21.22 -10.97 1.54
CA PRO A 344 -20.14 -11.96 1.49
C PRO A 344 -19.87 -12.41 0.06
N LEU A 345 -18.92 -11.75 -0.60
CA LEU A 345 -18.53 -12.02 -1.99
C LEU A 345 -17.04 -12.28 -2.10
N GLY A 346 -16.65 -13.19 -3.00
CA GLY A 346 -15.25 -13.40 -3.36
C GLY A 346 -14.76 -12.26 -4.25
N ILE A 347 -15.23 -12.21 -5.49
CA ILE A 347 -14.90 -11.16 -6.46
C ILE A 347 -16.18 -10.65 -7.12
N ALA A 348 -16.43 -9.35 -7.03
CA ALA A 348 -17.54 -8.68 -7.70
C ALA A 348 -17.00 -7.78 -8.81
N ALA A 349 -17.66 -7.80 -9.98
CA ALA A 349 -17.31 -6.91 -11.09
C ALA A 349 -18.51 -6.39 -11.86
N GLU A 350 -18.41 -5.13 -12.25
CA GLU A 350 -19.29 -4.43 -13.18
C GLU A 350 -18.50 -3.97 -14.43
N ALA A 351 -19.20 -3.55 -15.48
CA ALA A 351 -18.74 -2.99 -16.76
C ALA A 351 -17.26 -3.13 -17.20
N ASP A 352 -17.06 -3.73 -18.38
CA ASP A 352 -15.79 -3.86 -19.11
C ASP A 352 -14.68 -4.51 -18.28
N CYS A 353 -15.01 -5.61 -17.60
CA CYS A 353 -14.10 -6.29 -16.69
C CYS A 353 -13.83 -7.74 -17.09
N VAL A 354 -12.56 -8.12 -16.99
CA VAL A 354 -12.11 -9.51 -17.15
C VAL A 354 -11.73 -10.07 -15.78
N LEU A 355 -12.43 -11.15 -15.37
CA LEU A 355 -12.09 -12.00 -14.23
C LEU A 355 -11.46 -13.29 -14.76
N SER A 356 -10.14 -13.43 -14.65
CA SER A 356 -9.42 -14.56 -15.26
C SER A 356 -8.41 -15.25 -14.35
N GLY A 357 -8.44 -16.59 -14.30
CA GLY A 357 -7.45 -17.38 -13.56
C GLY A 357 -7.45 -17.16 -12.05
N ASN A 358 -8.53 -16.62 -11.48
CA ASN A 358 -8.64 -16.43 -10.03
C ASN A 358 -8.98 -17.76 -9.34
N VAL A 359 -8.52 -17.91 -8.09
CA VAL A 359 -8.90 -19.00 -7.20
C VAL A 359 -9.71 -18.42 -6.05
N VAL A 360 -10.97 -18.84 -5.94
CA VAL A 360 -11.90 -18.39 -4.90
C VAL A 360 -12.37 -19.57 -4.07
N GLU A 361 -12.19 -19.53 -2.76
CA GLU A 361 -12.56 -20.64 -1.87
C GLU A 361 -13.26 -20.15 -0.59
N ASN A 362 -14.25 -20.91 -0.12
CA ASN A 362 -14.86 -20.70 1.20
C ASN A 362 -15.49 -19.30 1.32
N VAL A 363 -16.53 -19.07 0.51
CA VAL A 363 -17.29 -17.81 0.48
C VAL A 363 -18.75 -18.09 0.82
N PRO A 364 -19.30 -17.53 1.92
CA PRO A 364 -20.68 -17.75 2.33
C PRO A 364 -21.75 -17.24 1.34
N GLY A 365 -21.37 -16.38 0.39
CA GLY A 365 -22.21 -15.93 -0.72
C GLY A 365 -21.66 -16.38 -2.08
N ALA A 366 -21.61 -15.45 -3.03
CA ALA A 366 -21.12 -15.75 -4.37
C ALA A 366 -19.60 -15.70 -4.45
N GLY A 367 -18.99 -16.75 -4.99
CA GLY A 367 -17.56 -16.75 -5.29
C GLY A 367 -17.22 -15.66 -6.31
N LEU A 368 -17.96 -15.61 -7.42
CA LEU A 368 -17.94 -14.51 -8.38
C LEU A 368 -19.33 -13.88 -8.51
N LEU A 369 -19.42 -12.55 -8.43
CA LEU A 369 -20.61 -11.78 -8.77
C LEU A 369 -20.37 -10.95 -10.03
N LEU A 370 -21.19 -11.18 -11.06
CA LEU A 370 -21.10 -10.52 -12.36
C LEU A 370 -22.29 -9.60 -12.56
N GLY A 371 -22.05 -8.31 -12.34
CA GLY A 371 -23.06 -7.26 -12.41
C GLY A 371 -24.01 -7.21 -11.21
N TRP A 372 -24.64 -6.06 -11.04
CA TRP A 372 -25.65 -5.82 -10.01
C TRP A 372 -26.81 -5.02 -10.58
N GLY A 373 -28.01 -5.62 -10.65
CA GLY A 373 -29.13 -5.00 -11.36
C GLY A 373 -28.76 -4.73 -12.84
N PRO A 374 -29.03 -3.55 -13.40
CA PRO A 374 -28.70 -3.25 -14.80
C PRO A 374 -27.20 -3.04 -15.05
N TYR A 375 -26.36 -3.04 -14.01
CA TYR A 375 -24.95 -2.68 -14.09
C TYR A 375 -24.06 -3.85 -14.55
N HIS A 376 -24.22 -4.25 -15.81
CA HIS A 376 -23.33 -5.19 -16.49
C HIS A 376 -23.13 -4.77 -17.94
N ARG A 377 -21.89 -4.78 -18.39
CA ARG A 377 -21.49 -4.53 -19.78
C ARG A 377 -20.17 -5.25 -20.03
N ASN A 378 -20.04 -6.04 -21.09
CA ASN A 378 -18.79 -6.72 -21.47
C ASN A 378 -18.06 -7.40 -20.30
N LEU A 379 -18.79 -8.15 -19.46
CA LEU A 379 -18.19 -8.91 -18.37
C LEU A 379 -17.69 -10.26 -18.86
N LEU A 380 -16.46 -10.62 -18.52
CA LEU A 380 -15.86 -11.90 -18.88
C LEU A 380 -15.34 -12.62 -17.63
N ALA A 381 -15.95 -13.74 -17.27
CA ALA A 381 -15.43 -14.67 -16.27
C ALA A 381 -14.88 -15.92 -16.98
N ASN A 382 -13.54 -16.01 -17.06
CA ASN A 382 -12.86 -17.07 -17.81
C ASN A 382 -11.85 -17.84 -16.93
N GLY A 383 -11.94 -19.17 -16.91
CA GLY A 383 -10.85 -19.98 -16.37
C GLY A 383 -10.62 -19.83 -14.87
N ASN A 384 -11.64 -19.45 -14.10
CA ASN A 384 -11.53 -19.33 -12.65
C ASN A 384 -11.80 -20.68 -11.97
N LEU A 385 -11.15 -20.92 -10.83
CA LEU A 385 -11.45 -22.02 -9.93
C LEU A 385 -12.22 -21.46 -8.73
N VAL A 386 -13.48 -21.86 -8.58
CA VAL A 386 -14.34 -21.45 -7.46
C VAL A 386 -14.79 -22.68 -6.70
N ARG A 387 -14.67 -22.66 -5.38
CA ARG A 387 -15.12 -23.79 -4.56
C ARG A 387 -15.67 -23.43 -3.20
N LYS A 388 -16.49 -24.31 -2.63
CA LYS A 388 -17.06 -24.14 -1.28
C LYS A 388 -17.75 -22.78 -1.12
N CYS A 389 -18.58 -22.44 -2.10
CA CYS A 389 -19.33 -21.19 -2.10
C CYS A 389 -20.83 -21.50 -2.08
N LYS A 390 -21.64 -20.61 -1.50
CA LYS A 390 -23.10 -20.73 -1.64
C LYS A 390 -23.50 -20.67 -3.11
N TYR A 391 -22.98 -19.66 -3.81
CA TYR A 391 -23.09 -19.57 -5.27
C TYR A 391 -21.69 -19.62 -5.87
N GLY A 392 -21.42 -20.51 -6.83
CA GLY A 392 -20.13 -20.49 -7.54
C GLY A 392 -19.98 -19.18 -8.32
N ILE A 393 -20.91 -18.93 -9.24
CA ILE A 393 -21.04 -17.68 -9.98
C ILE A 393 -22.49 -17.21 -9.89
N ALA A 394 -22.69 -15.96 -9.46
CA ALA A 394 -23.96 -15.25 -9.56
C ALA A 394 -23.84 -14.20 -10.66
N ALA A 395 -24.78 -14.17 -11.60
CA ALA A 395 -24.81 -13.16 -12.66
C ALA A 395 -26.14 -12.42 -12.68
N SER A 396 -26.12 -11.12 -12.96
CA SER A 396 -27.34 -10.32 -13.01
C SER A 396 -28.22 -10.75 -14.17
N ALA A 397 -29.45 -11.15 -13.85
CA ALA A 397 -30.50 -11.51 -14.80
C ALA A 397 -31.43 -10.33 -15.14
N VAL A 398 -31.21 -9.17 -14.52
CA VAL A 398 -31.89 -7.92 -14.90
C VAL A 398 -31.42 -7.51 -16.30
N GLU A 399 -32.31 -6.93 -17.11
CA GLU A 399 -31.91 -6.33 -18.38
C GLU A 399 -30.96 -5.14 -18.12
N GLY A 400 -29.87 -5.07 -18.87
CA GLY A 400 -28.82 -4.07 -18.63
C GLY A 400 -28.00 -3.76 -19.87
N ASP A 401 -26.84 -3.17 -19.66
CA ASP A 401 -26.10 -2.43 -20.69
C ASP A 401 -25.26 -3.29 -21.65
N GLY A 402 -25.15 -4.59 -21.41
CA GLY A 402 -24.39 -5.46 -22.29
C GLY A 402 -24.17 -6.89 -21.78
N PRO A 403 -23.34 -7.67 -22.49
CA PRO A 403 -23.26 -9.11 -22.28
C PRO A 403 -22.43 -9.51 -21.05
N ILE A 404 -22.75 -10.67 -20.51
CA ILE A 404 -21.97 -11.41 -19.51
C ILE A 404 -21.54 -12.74 -20.13
N ASN A 405 -20.24 -13.03 -20.13
CA ASN A 405 -19.67 -14.27 -20.64
C ASN A 405 -19.05 -15.09 -19.52
N ILE A 406 -19.57 -16.30 -19.29
CA ILE A 406 -19.13 -17.22 -18.24
C ILE A 406 -18.59 -18.49 -18.91
N THR A 407 -17.26 -18.61 -19.00
CA THR A 407 -16.63 -19.67 -19.80
C THR A 407 -15.44 -20.34 -19.13
N GLY A 408 -15.31 -21.67 -19.28
CA GLY A 408 -14.10 -22.37 -18.86
C GLY A 408 -13.85 -22.39 -17.35
N ASN A 409 -14.83 -22.04 -16.51
CA ASN A 409 -14.66 -22.01 -15.06
C ASN A 409 -14.84 -23.41 -14.46
N SER A 410 -14.17 -23.66 -13.35
CA SER A 410 -14.24 -24.88 -12.56
C SER A 410 -14.92 -24.60 -11.23
N LEU A 411 -16.11 -25.17 -11.02
CA LEU A 411 -16.99 -24.86 -9.89
C LEU A 411 -17.21 -26.15 -9.07
N PHE A 412 -16.65 -26.22 -7.87
CA PHE A 412 -16.65 -27.45 -7.07
C PHE A 412 -17.18 -27.23 -5.66
N GLU A 413 -17.99 -28.16 -5.16
CA GLU A 413 -18.52 -28.09 -3.79
C GLU A 413 -19.30 -26.77 -3.53
N CYS A 414 -19.92 -26.20 -4.57
CA CYS A 414 -20.80 -25.04 -4.44
C CYS A 414 -22.24 -25.51 -4.24
N GLU A 415 -23.01 -24.85 -3.37
CA GLU A 415 -24.43 -25.24 -3.15
C GLU A 415 -25.24 -25.08 -4.45
N GLN A 416 -25.08 -23.94 -5.13
CA GLN A 416 -25.56 -23.73 -6.49
C GLN A 416 -24.40 -23.24 -7.38
N PRO A 417 -24.00 -24.00 -8.40
CA PRO A 417 -22.82 -23.67 -9.21
C PRO A 417 -22.94 -22.33 -9.95
N MET A 418 -24.05 -22.11 -10.67
CA MET A 418 -24.25 -20.90 -11.47
C MET A 418 -25.70 -20.44 -11.41
N VAL A 419 -25.95 -19.24 -10.88
CA VAL A 419 -27.30 -18.69 -10.70
C VAL A 419 -27.45 -17.34 -11.40
N GLY A 420 -28.65 -17.09 -11.93
CA GLY A 420 -29.07 -15.77 -12.41
C GLY A 420 -29.94 -15.10 -11.36
N SER A 421 -29.60 -13.86 -10.98
CA SER A 421 -30.34 -13.15 -9.93
C SER A 421 -30.85 -11.78 -10.36
N LYS A 422 -31.99 -11.39 -9.81
CA LYS A 422 -32.48 -10.02 -9.79
C LYS A 422 -32.11 -9.39 -8.45
N TRP A 423 -31.01 -8.66 -8.44
CA TRP A 423 -30.35 -8.22 -7.19
C TRP A 423 -30.05 -9.41 -6.27
N ARG A 424 -30.78 -9.55 -5.16
CA ARG A 424 -30.60 -10.63 -4.18
C ARG A 424 -31.44 -11.86 -4.48
N ASP A 425 -32.47 -11.74 -5.31
CA ASP A 425 -33.42 -12.81 -5.55
C ASP A 425 -32.94 -13.69 -6.71
N VAL A 426 -32.78 -14.99 -6.44
CA VAL A 426 -32.43 -15.96 -7.49
C VAL A 426 -33.67 -16.20 -8.37
N GLU A 427 -33.52 -15.97 -9.67
CA GLU A 427 -34.57 -16.21 -10.67
C GLU A 427 -34.25 -17.43 -11.55
N PHE A 428 -32.96 -17.70 -11.78
CA PHE A 428 -32.48 -18.84 -12.54
C PHE A 428 -31.54 -19.66 -11.65
N ASP A 429 -32.01 -20.84 -11.22
CA ASP A 429 -31.24 -21.72 -10.33
C ASP A 429 -30.05 -22.42 -11.02
N ASP A 430 -30.04 -22.45 -12.34
CA ASP A 430 -29.00 -23.08 -13.16
C ASP A 430 -28.87 -22.39 -14.53
N LEU A 431 -27.91 -21.47 -14.63
CA LEU A 431 -27.65 -20.72 -15.87
C LEU A 431 -27.16 -21.61 -17.03
N ALA A 432 -26.66 -22.83 -16.77
CA ALA A 432 -26.28 -23.73 -17.86
C ALA A 432 -27.50 -24.38 -18.53
N LYS A 433 -28.63 -24.48 -17.82
CA LYS A 433 -29.89 -25.00 -18.38
C LYS A 433 -30.71 -23.92 -19.06
N LYS A 434 -30.79 -22.74 -18.45
CA LYS A 434 -31.56 -21.61 -18.95
C LYS A 434 -30.92 -20.31 -18.49
N SER A 435 -30.59 -19.45 -19.43
CA SER A 435 -30.06 -18.11 -19.18
C SER A 435 -30.88 -17.05 -19.93
N PRO A 436 -30.91 -15.81 -19.44
CA PRO A 436 -31.29 -14.64 -20.24
C PRO A 436 -30.40 -14.48 -21.47
N ASP A 437 -30.91 -13.82 -22.51
CA ASP A 437 -30.23 -13.66 -23.80
C ASP A 437 -28.87 -12.94 -23.69
N HIS A 438 -28.70 -12.05 -22.71
CA HIS A 438 -27.44 -11.33 -22.47
C HIS A 438 -26.39 -12.12 -21.68
N ILE A 439 -26.72 -13.32 -21.20
CA ILE A 439 -25.80 -14.19 -20.45
C ILE A 439 -25.42 -15.41 -21.28
N PHE A 440 -24.15 -15.46 -21.68
CA PHE A 440 -23.57 -16.58 -22.40
C PHE A 440 -22.80 -17.50 -21.45
N VAL A 441 -23.13 -18.79 -21.46
CA VAL A 441 -22.53 -19.82 -20.61
C VAL A 441 -22.02 -20.97 -21.47
N ALA A 442 -20.72 -21.30 -21.38
CA ALA A 442 -20.16 -22.42 -22.13
C ALA A 442 -18.92 -23.02 -21.45
N ASN A 443 -18.72 -24.33 -21.63
CA ASN A 443 -17.48 -25.04 -21.25
C ASN A 443 -17.10 -24.90 -19.76
N ASN A 444 -18.04 -24.68 -18.86
CA ASN A 444 -17.79 -24.70 -17.41
C ASN A 444 -17.86 -26.14 -16.89
N VAL A 445 -17.00 -26.47 -15.93
CA VAL A 445 -16.98 -27.76 -15.24
C VAL A 445 -17.59 -27.58 -13.86
N VAL A 446 -18.55 -28.44 -13.52
CA VAL A 446 -19.28 -28.42 -12.25
C VAL A 446 -19.12 -29.78 -11.57
N GLY A 447 -18.81 -29.81 -10.27
CA GLY A 447 -18.70 -31.06 -9.52
C GLY A 447 -18.71 -30.95 -8.00
#